data_AF-A0A0Q4URJ0-F1
#
_entry.id   AF-A0A0Q4URJ0-F1
#
_cell.length_a   1.000
_cell.length_b   1.000
_cell.length_c   1.000
_cell.angle_alpha   90.00
_cell.angle_beta   90.00
_cell.angle_gamma   90.00
#
_symmetry.space_group_name_H-M   'P 1'
#
loop_
_entity.id
_entity.type
_entity.pdbx_description
1 polymer ?
#
loop_
_entity_poly.entity_id
_entity_poly.type
_entity_poly.pdbx_seq_one_letter_code
_entity_poly.pdbx_strand_id
1 'polypeptide(L)'
;MTVGRDYMLKKTTGPSAPKFFIDTQIVPRLVNAIGRGEVLLDRSAVRLGVRPSILVAGAAGALALLILGTRRGRPAAIEQAQPGQATG
;
A
#
# COMPACT_ATOMS: atom_id res chain seq x y z
N MET A 1 44.79 -18.78 -0.56
CA MET A 1 44.28 -17.55 0.08
C MET A 1 43.01 -17.90 0.82
N THR A 2 43.13 -18.20 2.11
CA THR A 2 42.01 -18.65 2.94
C THR A 2 41.35 -17.46 3.58
N VAL A 3 40.07 -17.30 3.29
CA VAL A 3 39.28 -16.19 3.78
C VAL A 3 38.80 -16.54 5.20
N GLY A 4 39.61 -16.19 6.20
CA GLY A 4 39.36 -16.23 7.64
C GLY A 4 38.02 -15.65 8.11
N ARG A 5 37.55 -16.15 9.25
CA ARG A 5 36.21 -15.88 9.79
C ARG A 5 35.94 -14.42 10.13
N ASP A 6 36.98 -13.61 10.29
CA ASP A 6 36.85 -12.23 10.78
C ASP A 6 36.15 -11.32 9.78
N TYR A 7 35.98 -11.80 8.55
CA TYR A 7 35.35 -11.09 7.44
C TYR A 7 34.02 -11.73 7.03
N MET A 8 33.57 -12.77 7.75
CA MET A 8 32.17 -13.15 7.74
C MET A 8 31.40 -12.23 8.69
N LEU A 9 30.37 -11.54 8.17
CA LEU A 9 29.41 -10.83 9.01
C LEU A 9 28.86 -11.78 10.07
N LYS A 10 29.17 -11.51 11.35
CA LYS A 10 28.59 -12.24 12.47
C LYS A 10 27.08 -11.97 12.49
N LYS A 11 26.28 -13.01 12.26
CA LYS A 11 24.83 -12.93 12.47
C LYS A 11 24.55 -12.78 13.96
N THR A 12 23.67 -11.85 14.31
CA THR A 12 23.14 -11.71 15.66
C THR A 12 22.32 -12.94 16.03
N THR A 13 22.18 -13.21 17.33
CA THR A 13 21.54 -14.43 17.87
C THR A 13 20.04 -14.55 17.53
N GLY A 14 19.42 -13.51 16.95
CA GLY A 14 18.03 -13.52 16.53
C GLY A 14 17.66 -12.39 15.56
N PRO A 15 16.44 -12.41 14.99
CA PRO A 15 15.93 -11.34 14.13
C PRO A 15 15.75 -10.06 14.94
N SER A 16 15.96 -8.92 14.29
CA SER A 16 15.64 -7.62 14.89
C SER A 16 14.13 -7.52 15.15
N ALA A 17 13.73 -6.77 16.18
CA ALA A 17 12.32 -6.58 16.53
C ALA A 17 11.45 -6.11 15.34
N PRO A 18 11.91 -5.16 14.47
CA PRO A 18 11.16 -4.79 13.28
C PRO A 18 10.98 -5.94 12.30
N LYS A 19 12.03 -6.75 12.06
CA LYS A 19 11.95 -7.91 11.16
C LYS A 19 10.97 -8.95 11.68
N PHE A 20 11.05 -9.25 12.97
CA PHE A 20 10.14 -10.19 13.60
C PHE A 20 8.67 -9.73 13.48
N PHE A 21 8.39 -8.46 13.72
CA PHE A 21 7.05 -7.89 13.58
C PHE A 21 6.52 -7.97 12.14
N ILE A 22 7.33 -7.60 11.15
CA ILE A 22 6.95 -7.67 9.73
C ILE A 22 6.62 -9.12 9.35
N ASP A 23 7.53 -10.04 9.64
CA ASP A 23 7.44 -11.44 9.19
C ASP A 23 6.28 -12.19 9.89
N THR A 24 5.96 -11.85 11.14
CA THR A 24 4.94 -12.57 11.92
C THR A 24 3.55 -11.94 11.89
N GLN A 25 3.44 -10.62 11.74
CA GLN A 25 2.15 -9.94 11.81
C GLN A 25 1.73 -9.32 10.49
N ILE A 26 2.63 -8.59 9.83
CA ILE A 26 2.26 -7.86 8.62
C ILE A 26 2.10 -8.83 7.45
N VAL A 27 3.12 -9.66 7.19
CA VAL A 27 3.13 -10.56 6.04
C VAL A 27 1.93 -11.51 6.06
N PRO A 28 1.62 -12.24 7.15
CA PRO A 28 0.49 -13.16 7.15
C PRO A 28 -0.85 -12.45 6.97
N ARG A 29 -1.04 -11.27 7.56
CA ARG A 29 -2.28 -10.50 7.40
C ARG A 29 -2.48 -10.05 5.96
N LEU A 30 -1.43 -9.54 5.32
CA LEU A 30 -1.50 -9.11 3.92
C LEU A 30 -1.78 -10.27 2.98
N VAL A 31 -1.05 -11.38 3.09
CA VAL A 31 -1.25 -12.55 2.24
C VAL A 31 -2.67 -13.10 2.38
N ASN A 32 -3.16 -13.23 3.62
CA ASN A 32 -4.53 -13.67 3.86
C ASN A 32 -5.58 -12.70 3.33
N ALA A 33 -5.35 -11.38 3.44
CA ALA A 33 -6.26 -10.38 2.91
C ALA A 33 -6.34 -10.44 1.37
N ILE A 34 -5.20 -10.57 0.70
CA ILE A 34 -5.13 -10.69 -0.76
C ILE A 34 -5.85 -11.96 -1.22
N GLY A 35 -5.54 -13.12 -0.61
CA GLY A 35 -6.18 -14.38 -0.99
C GLY A 35 -7.70 -14.38 -0.76
N ARG A 36 -8.19 -13.76 0.32
CA ARG A 36 -9.64 -13.56 0.53
C ARG A 36 -10.25 -12.65 -0.54
N GLY A 37 -9.52 -11.61 -0.93
CA GLY A 37 -9.93 -10.68 -1.99
C GLY A 37 -10.12 -11.39 -3.33
N GLU A 38 -9.22 -12.28 -3.71
CA GLU A 38 -9.32 -13.08 -4.94
C GLU A 38 -10.57 -13.96 -4.95
N VAL A 39 -10.85 -14.66 -3.84
CA VAL A 39 -12.05 -15.52 -3.73
C VAL A 39 -13.34 -14.71 -3.79
N LEU A 40 -13.38 -13.55 -3.12
CA LEU A 40 -14.54 -12.65 -3.18
C LEU A 40 -14.74 -12.06 -4.58
N LEU A 41 -13.64 -11.72 -5.26
CA LEU A 41 -13.64 -11.21 -6.62
C LEU A 41 -14.20 -12.25 -7.59
N ASP A 42 -13.72 -13.49 -7.53
CA ASP A 42 -14.21 -14.57 -8.39
C ASP A 42 -15.70 -14.85 -8.12
N ARG A 43 -16.10 -14.90 -6.84
CA ARG A 43 -17.50 -15.08 -6.45
C ARG A 43 -18.41 -13.95 -6.92
N SER A 44 -17.93 -12.71 -6.88
CA SER A 44 -18.69 -11.54 -7.34
C SER A 44 -18.76 -11.48 -8.87
N ALA A 45 -17.68 -11.84 -9.57
CA ALA A 45 -17.64 -11.98 -11.02
C ALA A 45 -18.67 -13.00 -11.52
N VAL A 46 -18.73 -14.18 -10.90
CA VAL A 46 -19.73 -15.21 -11.21
C VAL A 46 -21.15 -14.70 -10.97
N ARG A 47 -21.40 -14.02 -9.85
CA ARG A 47 -22.73 -13.46 -9.53
C ARG A 47 -23.17 -12.36 -10.49
N LEU A 48 -22.24 -11.57 -11.01
CA LEU A 48 -22.51 -10.44 -11.90
C LEU A 48 -22.46 -10.83 -13.38
N GLY A 49 -22.05 -12.07 -13.71
CA GLY A 49 -21.90 -12.52 -15.10
C GLY A 49 -20.79 -11.79 -15.86
N VAL A 50 -19.82 -11.21 -15.15
CA VAL A 50 -18.71 -10.43 -15.74
C VAL A 50 -17.38 -11.10 -15.47
N ARG A 51 -16.35 -10.76 -16.27
CA ARG A 51 -15.00 -11.27 -16.04
C ARG A 51 -14.37 -10.62 -14.79
N PRO A 52 -13.65 -11.37 -13.94
CA PRO A 52 -12.97 -10.81 -12.76
C PRO A 52 -12.04 -9.63 -13.08
N SER A 53 -11.40 -9.64 -14.26
CA SER A 53 -10.53 -8.55 -14.71
C SER A 53 -11.24 -7.20 -14.84
N ILE A 54 -12.53 -7.20 -15.17
CA ILE A 54 -13.35 -5.97 -15.28
C ILE A 54 -13.56 -5.37 -13.89
N LEU A 55 -13.82 -6.19 -12.88
CA LEU A 55 -13.98 -5.74 -11.50
C LEU A 55 -12.67 -5.19 -10.93
N VAL A 56 -11.54 -5.82 -11.24
CA VAL A 56 -10.21 -5.32 -10.86
C VAL A 56 -9.91 -3.99 -11.54
N ALA A 57 -10.15 -3.88 -12.84
CA ALA A 57 -9.94 -2.64 -13.58
C ALA A 57 -10.83 -1.51 -13.05
N GLY A 58 -12.10 -1.79 -12.75
CA GLY A 58 -13.03 -0.84 -12.14
C GLY A 58 -12.57 -0.37 -10.77
N ALA A 59 -12.16 -1.30 -9.90
CA ALA A 59 -11.65 -0.97 -8.56
C ALA A 59 -10.35 -0.15 -8.62
N ALA A 60 -9.41 -0.53 -9.50
CA ALA A 60 -8.16 0.20 -9.70
C ALA A 60 -8.41 1.60 -10.26
N GLY A 61 -9.33 1.74 -11.22
CA GLY A 61 -9.73 3.04 -11.78
C GLY A 61 -10.38 3.95 -10.73
N ALA A 62 -11.31 3.42 -9.93
CA ALA A 62 -11.93 4.17 -8.83
C ALA A 62 -10.89 4.64 -7.80
N LEU A 63 -9.94 3.77 -7.44
CA LEU A 63 -8.86 4.12 -6.53
C LEU A 63 -7.95 5.22 -7.12
N ALA A 64 -7.59 5.13 -8.40
CA ALA A 64 -6.79 6.14 -9.07
C ALA A 64 -7.50 7.50 -9.10
N LEU A 65 -8.81 7.51 -9.37
CA LEU A 65 -9.62 8.72 -9.34
C LEU A 65 -9.71 9.33 -7.94
N LEU A 66 -9.85 8.53 -6.89
CA LEU A 66 -9.83 9.01 -5.49
C LEU A 66 -8.49 9.66 -5.14
N ILE A 67 -7.37 9.03 -5.52
CA ILE A 67 -6.02 9.58 -5.28
C ILE A 67 -5.84 10.89 -6.05
N LEU A 68 -6.29 10.96 -7.30
CA LEU A 68 -6.17 12.17 -8.11
C LEU A 68 -7.09 13.30 -7.59
N GLY A 69 -8.31 12.97 -7.19
CA GLY A 69 -9.28 13.92 -6.63
C GLY A 69 -8.80 14.54 -5.33
N THR A 70 -8.24 13.75 -4.42
CA THR A 70 -7.66 14.25 -3.16
C THR A 70 -6.44 15.15 -3.37
N ARG A 71 -5.67 14.95 -4.44
CA ARG A 71 -4.55 15.85 -4.81
C ARG A 71 -5.01 17.17 -5.40
N ARG A 72 -6.11 17.17 -6.18
CA ARG A 72 -6.68 18.40 -6.77
C ARG A 72 -7.42 19.29 -5.76
N GLY A 73 -7.93 18.74 -4.66
CA GLY A 73 -8.55 19.53 -3.57
C GLY A 73 -7.55 20.29 -2.68
N ARG A 74 -6.26 19.98 -2.78
CA ARG A 74 -5.19 20.56 -1.94
C ARG A 74 -4.72 21.98 -2.35
N PRO A 75 -4.61 22.36 -3.64
CA PRO A 75 -4.23 23.73 -4.02
C PRO A 75 -5.29 24.79 -3.70
N ALA A 76 -6.59 24.47 -3.76
CA ALA A 76 -7.66 25.44 -3.52
C ALA A 76 -7.78 25.91 -2.06
N ALA A 77 -7.35 25.08 -1.09
CA ALA A 77 -7.42 25.41 0.33
C ALA A 77 -6.32 26.36 0.80
N ILE A 78 -5.22 26.50 0.05
CA ILE A 78 -4.09 27.38 0.41
C ILE A 78 -4.34 28.80 -0.14
N GLU A 79 -5.01 28.91 -1.29
CA GLU A 79 -5.32 30.20 -1.93
C GLU A 79 -6.42 30.99 -1.20
N GLN A 80 -7.34 30.30 -0.52
CA GLN A 80 -8.39 30.92 0.29
C GLN A 80 -7.93 31.38 1.69
N ALA A 81 -6.75 30.96 2.14
CA ALA A 81 -6.22 31.32 3.46
C ALA A 81 -5.49 32.68 3.50
N GLN A 82 -5.39 33.39 2.36
CA GLN A 82 -4.71 34.68 2.31
C GLN A 82 -5.56 35.81 1.68
N PRO A 83 -6.64 36.26 2.35
CA PRO A 83 -7.21 37.57 2.09
C PRO A 83 -6.48 38.64 2.93
N GLY A 84 -5.69 39.48 2.26
CA GLY A 84 -5.45 40.87 2.69
C GLY A 84 -4.44 41.11 3.83
N GLN A 85 -3.14 40.92 3.57
CA GLN A 85 -2.14 41.80 4.20
C GLN A 85 -2.11 43.11 3.40
N ALA A 86 -2.92 44.08 3.83
CA ALA A 86 -2.74 45.47 3.42
C ALA A 86 -1.43 45.97 4.07
N THR A 87 -0.46 46.26 3.22
CA THR A 87 0.78 46.96 3.52
C THR A 87 0.50 48.38 4.00
N GLY A 88 1.15 48.77 5.10
CA GLY A 88 1.77 50.08 5.39
C GLY A 88 1.01 51.35 5.06
#